data_AF-A0A956X1F1-F1
#
_entry.id   AF-A0A956X1F1-F1
#
_cell.length_a   1.000
_cell.length_b   1.000
_cell.length_c   1.000
_cell.angle_alpha   90.00
_cell.angle_beta   90.00
_cell.angle_gamma   90.00
#
_symmetry.space_group_name_H-M   'P 1'
#
loop_
_entity.id
_entity.type
_entity.pdbx_description
1 polymer ?
#
loop_
_entity_poly.entity_id
_entity_poly.type
_entity_poly.pdbx_seq_one_letter_code
_entity_poly.pdbx_strand_id
1 'polypeptide(L)'
;MMKPNRLLSLGLMAAGAAATILPLQRRLIWDNANRTVAIALDFDDTTESATRAGVALDDLLHELWHAGATHLTIPEDTLARLMAQGRVAVTVPASPLADQPPLGRWNYLASHEAGLLDRVQAELAARQPAVSARLLQDGDRPLLALGGDLESLVRVGLGFDPDLVHLAEHAGLQPLPRPVSYPWPTAATIERTLAQAADIAKSYSNAPAIVAFQGEGAPGHPGELILGHEMLMHETIGALQRHGLVFAYFAESRHQRGDWFVAKSLAPNVILAHEFTQPQLVPEDMVSAAHRWGLLARERGIRLAVLQMFKVVHATTPRDCVNYVAAVADVLVNREGLRLSGRPTLRPAPVHHSHNHDHGHHHQHSPDRGHDHDHDDDHGNDEDTHGQTPAEVESTQASLPTLFR
;
A
#
# COMPACT_ATOMS: atom_id res chain seq x y z
N MET A 1 -68.46 -15.87 4.02
CA MET A 1 -67.72 -16.10 2.75
C MET A 1 -66.94 -14.84 2.39
N MET A 2 -65.61 -14.91 2.31
CA MET A 2 -64.81 -13.77 1.82
C MET A 2 -65.05 -13.56 0.33
N LYS A 3 -65.17 -12.30 -0.11
CA LYS A 3 -65.30 -11.97 -1.53
C LYS A 3 -64.03 -12.44 -2.28
N PRO A 4 -64.15 -13.02 -3.49
CA PRO A 4 -63.02 -13.55 -4.26
C PRO A 4 -61.90 -12.52 -4.47
N ASN A 5 -62.24 -11.24 -4.63
CA ASN A 5 -61.26 -10.15 -4.76
C ASN A 5 -60.40 -9.96 -3.51
N ARG A 6 -60.94 -10.25 -2.31
CA ARG A 6 -60.18 -10.21 -1.05
C ARG A 6 -59.24 -11.41 -0.91
N LEU A 7 -59.65 -12.58 -1.41
CA LEU A 7 -58.78 -13.77 -1.43
C LEU A 7 -57.61 -13.57 -2.39
N LEU A 8 -57.86 -13.01 -3.57
CA LEU A 8 -56.81 -12.65 -4.53
C LEU A 8 -55.83 -11.63 -3.94
N SER A 9 -56.33 -10.55 -3.31
CA SER A 9 -55.46 -9.51 -2.76
C SER A 9 -54.59 -10.02 -1.62
N LEU A 10 -55.14 -10.85 -0.72
CA LEU A 10 -54.36 -11.51 0.34
C LEU A 10 -53.33 -12.49 -0.23
N GLY A 11 -53.68 -13.25 -1.26
CA GLY A 11 -52.75 -14.14 -1.95
C GLY A 11 -51.55 -13.40 -2.55
N LEU A 12 -51.80 -12.26 -3.22
CA LEU A 12 -50.75 -11.42 -3.78
C LEU A 12 -49.87 -10.76 -2.70
N MET A 13 -50.45 -10.29 -1.60
CA MET A 13 -49.68 -9.74 -0.48
C MET A 13 -48.79 -10.80 0.17
N ALA A 14 -49.32 -12.01 0.39
CA ALA A 14 -48.56 -13.12 0.96
C ALA A 14 -47.42 -13.58 0.04
N ALA A 15 -47.67 -13.67 -1.27
CA ALA A 15 -46.65 -13.99 -2.27
C ALA A 15 -45.56 -12.91 -2.34
N GLY A 16 -45.94 -11.63 -2.30
CA GLY A 16 -45.00 -10.51 -2.25
C GLY A 16 -44.15 -10.52 -0.97
N ALA A 17 -44.77 -10.71 0.19
CA ALA A 17 -44.06 -10.84 1.46
C ALA A 17 -43.07 -12.01 1.42
N ALA A 18 -43.50 -13.19 0.98
CA ALA A 18 -42.65 -14.37 0.84
C ALA A 18 -41.45 -14.13 -0.11
N ALA A 19 -41.68 -13.45 -1.23
CA ALA A 19 -40.62 -13.11 -2.18
C ALA A 19 -39.54 -12.17 -1.59
N THR A 20 -39.90 -11.31 -0.62
CA THR A 20 -38.96 -10.39 0.03
C THR A 20 -38.12 -11.01 1.16
N ILE A 21 -38.53 -12.17 1.70
CA ILE A 21 -37.85 -12.80 2.84
C ILE A 21 -36.39 -13.12 2.52
N LEU A 22 -36.12 -13.77 1.38
CA LEU A 22 -34.76 -14.19 1.01
C LEU A 22 -33.82 -13.00 0.76
N PRO A 23 -34.19 -11.96 -0.03
CA PRO A 23 -33.40 -10.75 -0.15
C PRO A 23 -33.15 -10.04 1.18
N LEU A 24 -34.18 -9.96 2.05
CA LEU A 24 -34.08 -9.31 3.34
C LEU A 24 -33.16 -10.08 4.29
N GLN A 25 -33.27 -11.41 4.35
CA GLN A 25 -32.38 -12.25 5.15
C GLN A 25 -30.92 -12.12 4.69
N ARG A 26 -30.68 -12.14 3.37
CA ARG A 26 -29.33 -11.93 2.81
C ARG A 26 -28.79 -10.57 3.19
N ARG A 27 -29.61 -9.52 3.10
CA ARG A 27 -29.25 -8.17 3.50
C ARG A 27 -28.96 -8.07 4.99
N LEU A 28 -29.78 -8.67 5.85
CA LEU A 28 -29.55 -8.68 7.30
C LEU A 28 -28.27 -9.42 7.67
N ILE A 29 -27.97 -10.56 7.02
CA ILE A 29 -26.71 -11.28 7.21
C ILE A 29 -25.53 -10.42 6.75
N TRP A 30 -25.65 -9.73 5.62
CA TRP A 30 -24.63 -8.85 5.08
C TRP A 30 -24.40 -7.61 5.96
N ASP A 31 -25.46 -6.93 6.37
CA ASP A 31 -25.42 -5.77 7.26
C ASP A 31 -24.79 -6.17 8.60
N ASN A 32 -25.20 -7.30 9.20
CA ASN A 32 -24.61 -7.80 10.43
C ASN A 32 -23.15 -8.21 10.27
N ALA A 33 -22.78 -8.80 9.13
CA ALA A 33 -21.40 -9.13 8.85
C ALA A 33 -20.54 -7.88 8.65
N ASN A 34 -21.09 -6.76 8.15
CA ASN A 34 -20.31 -5.57 7.80
C ASN A 34 -20.46 -4.41 8.80
N ARG A 35 -20.72 -4.71 10.09
CA ARG A 35 -20.81 -3.67 11.16
C ARG A 35 -19.47 -3.32 11.79
N THR A 36 -18.37 -3.89 11.33
CA THR A 36 -17.05 -3.73 11.96
C THR A 36 -16.15 -2.84 11.13
N VAL A 37 -15.47 -1.87 11.74
CA VAL A 37 -14.54 -0.96 11.07
C VAL A 37 -13.20 -0.95 11.82
N ALA A 38 -12.12 -0.79 11.07
CA ALA A 38 -10.77 -0.61 11.59
C ALA A 38 -10.30 0.83 11.38
N ILE A 39 -9.51 1.32 12.33
CA ILE A 39 -8.81 2.60 12.28
C ILE A 39 -7.32 2.27 12.35
N ALA A 40 -6.61 2.46 11.25
CA ALA A 40 -5.17 2.28 11.15
C ALA A 40 -4.48 3.63 11.24
N LEU A 41 -3.44 3.72 12.07
CA LEU A 41 -2.58 4.89 12.17
C LEU A 41 -1.43 4.76 11.18
N ASP A 42 -1.12 5.82 10.45
CA ASP A 42 0.13 5.85 9.70
C ASP A 42 1.33 6.01 10.63
N PHE A 43 2.29 5.07 10.56
CA PHE A 43 3.44 5.04 11.45
C PHE A 43 4.34 6.27 11.33
N ASP A 44 4.61 6.75 10.11
CA ASP A 44 5.51 7.88 9.91
C ASP A 44 4.91 9.17 10.45
N ASP A 45 3.64 9.40 10.14
CA ASP A 45 2.92 10.56 10.65
C ASP A 45 2.77 10.53 12.18
N THR A 46 2.57 9.33 12.76
CA THR A 46 2.48 9.17 14.21
C THR A 46 3.83 9.40 14.88
N THR A 47 4.91 8.91 14.28
CA THR A 47 6.30 9.15 14.74
C THR A 47 6.66 10.64 14.68
N GLU A 48 6.30 11.32 13.59
CA GLU A 48 6.47 12.77 13.48
C GLU A 48 5.69 13.50 14.58
N SER A 49 4.43 13.09 14.82
CA SER A 49 3.58 13.68 15.85
C SER A 49 4.17 13.51 17.25
N ALA A 50 4.64 12.31 17.60
CA ALA A 50 5.31 12.03 18.87
C ALA A 50 6.57 12.89 19.06
N THR A 51 7.41 12.93 18.02
CA THR A 51 8.65 13.73 18.02
C THR A 51 8.36 15.21 18.24
N ARG A 52 7.37 15.76 17.54
CA ARG A 52 6.99 17.17 17.66
C ARG A 52 6.30 17.49 18.98
N ALA A 53 5.58 16.52 19.56
CA ALA A 53 5.00 16.64 20.89
C ALA A 53 6.04 16.50 22.01
N GLY A 54 7.23 15.96 21.72
CA GLY A 54 8.25 15.67 22.72
C GLY A 54 7.85 14.52 23.67
N VAL A 55 7.06 13.56 23.18
CA VAL A 55 6.62 12.38 23.94
C VAL A 55 7.22 11.11 23.36
N ALA A 56 7.34 10.06 24.16
CA ALA A 56 7.73 8.75 23.65
C ALA A 56 6.65 8.23 22.68
N LEU A 57 7.09 7.56 21.61
CA LEU A 57 6.18 7.02 20.61
C LEU A 57 5.23 5.98 21.22
N ASP A 58 5.74 5.11 22.08
CA ASP A 58 5.00 4.08 22.80
C ASP A 58 3.82 4.68 23.61
N ASP A 59 4.09 5.78 24.32
CA ASP A 59 3.06 6.48 25.11
C ASP A 59 1.97 7.06 24.20
N LEU A 60 2.37 7.70 23.09
CA LEU A 60 1.40 8.23 22.13
C LEU A 60 0.57 7.13 21.47
N LEU A 61 1.19 6.01 21.07
CA LEU A 61 0.48 4.87 20.49
C LEU A 61 -0.53 4.27 21.49
N HIS A 62 -0.16 4.19 22.77
CA HIS A 62 -1.08 3.75 23.82
C HIS A 62 -2.27 4.71 23.96
N GLU A 63 -2.04 6.03 23.95
CA GLU A 63 -3.11 7.04 23.95
C GLU A 63 -4.03 6.91 22.73
N LEU A 64 -3.47 6.72 21.54
CA LEU A 64 -4.23 6.57 20.29
C LEU A 64 -5.03 5.26 20.27
N TRP A 65 -4.51 4.18 20.86
CA TRP A 65 -5.26 2.94 21.07
C TRP A 65 -6.50 3.17 21.96
N HIS A 66 -6.35 3.85 23.10
CA HIS A 66 -7.49 4.23 23.95
C HIS A 66 -8.48 5.17 23.26
N ALA A 67 -7.99 6.01 22.34
CA ALA A 67 -8.83 6.87 21.52
C ALA A 67 -9.62 6.12 20.42
N GLY A 68 -9.32 4.84 20.18
CA GLY A 68 -10.07 3.98 19.27
C GLY A 68 -9.28 3.49 18.04
N ALA A 69 -7.98 3.75 17.95
CA ALA A 69 -7.14 3.13 16.93
C ALA A 69 -7.09 1.61 17.12
N THR A 70 -7.10 0.87 16.02
CA THR A 70 -7.06 -0.60 16.03
C THR A 70 -5.83 -1.19 15.36
N HIS A 71 -5.18 -0.45 14.45
CA HIS A 71 -3.99 -0.90 13.73
C HIS A 71 -2.91 0.18 13.67
N LEU A 72 -1.68 -0.26 13.42
CA LEU A 72 -0.55 0.58 13.06
C LEU A 72 -0.01 0.10 11.71
N THR A 73 0.19 1.02 10.76
CA THR A 73 0.83 0.66 9.48
C THR A 73 2.27 0.26 9.72
N ILE A 74 2.70 -0.86 9.13
CA ILE A 74 4.09 -1.31 9.17
C ILE A 74 4.65 -1.19 7.75
N PRO A 75 5.31 -0.08 7.41
CA PRO A 75 5.92 0.08 6.09
C PRO A 75 7.04 -0.95 5.89
N GLU A 76 7.16 -1.47 4.67
CA GLU A 76 8.33 -2.24 4.27
C GLU A 76 9.57 -1.31 4.23
N ASP A 77 10.68 -1.77 4.79
CA ASP A 77 11.92 -1.00 4.76
C ASP A 77 12.44 -0.89 3.33
N THR A 78 13.10 0.22 3.05
CA THR A 78 13.90 0.46 1.85
C THR A 78 15.16 1.20 2.28
N LEU A 79 16.26 1.18 1.49
CA LEU A 79 17.41 2.00 1.87
C LEU A 79 17.04 3.49 1.88
N ALA A 80 16.16 3.95 0.98
CA ALA A 80 15.67 5.33 0.96
C ALA A 80 15.04 5.70 2.32
N ARG A 81 14.15 4.84 2.82
CA ARG A 81 13.49 5.01 4.11
C ARG A 81 14.48 4.98 5.27
N LEU A 82 15.33 3.95 5.33
CA LEU A 82 16.32 3.80 6.40
C LEU A 82 17.30 4.99 6.43
N MET A 83 17.66 5.53 5.27
CA MET A 83 18.49 6.74 5.15
C MET A 83 17.75 8.00 5.58
N ALA A 84 16.49 8.18 5.17
CA ALA A 84 15.67 9.32 5.57
C ALA A 84 15.44 9.37 7.10
N GLN A 85 15.39 8.19 7.73
CA GLN A 85 15.28 8.04 9.18
C GLN A 85 16.63 8.15 9.92
N GLY A 86 17.75 8.29 9.21
CA GLY A 86 19.09 8.33 9.81
C GLY A 86 19.57 6.99 10.38
N ARG A 87 18.85 5.89 10.14
CA ARG A 87 19.20 4.52 10.58
C ARG A 87 20.35 3.93 9.79
N VAL A 88 20.46 4.32 8.52
CA VAL A 88 21.56 3.98 7.63
C VAL A 88 22.14 5.26 7.05
N ALA A 89 23.47 5.36 7.03
CA ALA A 89 24.17 6.50 6.42
C ALA A 89 25.18 6.01 5.38
N VAL A 90 25.31 6.75 4.28
CA VAL A 90 26.43 6.57 3.35
C VAL A 90 27.69 7.10 4.01
N THR A 91 28.75 6.31 3.98
CA THR A 91 30.05 6.66 4.59
C THR A 91 31.20 6.34 3.64
N VAL A 92 32.42 6.71 4.06
CA VAL A 92 33.67 6.31 3.42
C VAL A 92 34.48 5.53 4.47
N PRO A 93 34.84 4.27 4.21
CA PRO A 93 35.63 3.47 5.14
C PRO A 93 37.08 3.96 5.22
N ALA A 94 37.78 3.67 6.32
CA ALA A 94 39.20 3.96 6.41
C ALA A 94 40.04 3.11 5.43
N SER A 95 39.57 1.90 5.13
CA SER A 95 40.16 1.00 4.14
C SER A 95 39.09 0.52 3.16
N PRO A 96 38.86 1.26 2.05
CA PRO A 96 37.97 0.83 0.99
C PRO A 96 38.42 -0.50 0.35
N LEU A 97 37.46 -1.26 -0.15
CA LEU A 97 37.74 -2.44 -0.96
C LEU A 97 38.57 -2.05 -2.19
N ALA A 98 39.66 -2.79 -2.41
CA ALA A 98 40.59 -2.56 -3.51
C ALA A 98 40.11 -3.18 -4.83
N ASP A 99 39.30 -4.24 -4.76
CA ASP A 99 38.68 -4.83 -5.94
C ASP A 99 37.53 -3.96 -6.44
N GLN A 100 37.23 -4.04 -7.73
CA GLN A 100 36.02 -3.42 -8.28
C GLN A 100 34.82 -4.34 -8.04
N PRO A 101 33.63 -3.79 -7.75
CA PRO A 101 32.42 -4.60 -7.71
C PRO A 101 32.09 -5.08 -9.13
N PRO A 102 31.35 -6.21 -9.26
CA PRO A 102 30.85 -6.66 -10.56
C PRO A 102 29.96 -5.64 -11.28
N LEU A 103 29.31 -4.75 -10.52
CA LEU A 103 28.41 -3.72 -11.04
C LEU A 103 28.76 -2.38 -10.39
N GLY A 104 28.87 -1.32 -11.21
CA GLY A 104 28.99 0.06 -10.75
C GLY A 104 30.20 0.32 -9.85
N ARG A 105 29.96 0.92 -8.69
CA ARG A 105 30.98 1.28 -7.69
C ARG A 105 30.60 0.75 -6.31
N TRP A 106 31.58 0.62 -5.42
CA TRP A 106 31.30 0.31 -4.03
C TRP A 106 30.68 1.54 -3.36
N ASN A 107 29.51 1.34 -2.77
CA ASN A 107 28.87 2.28 -1.84
C ASN A 107 28.98 1.66 -0.45
N TYR A 108 29.33 2.46 0.56
CA TYR A 108 29.50 1.96 1.92
C TYR A 108 28.40 2.52 2.80
N LEU A 109 27.68 1.61 3.46
CA LEU A 109 26.58 1.94 4.36
C LEU A 109 26.99 1.60 5.79
N ALA A 110 26.76 2.53 6.71
CA ALA A 110 26.94 2.35 8.14
C ALA A 110 25.59 2.39 8.85
N SER A 111 25.49 1.69 9.97
CA SER A 111 24.38 1.82 10.90
C SER A 111 24.87 1.75 12.34
N HIS A 112 24.18 2.44 13.22
CA HIS A 112 24.30 2.31 14.67
C HIS A 112 23.48 1.16 15.27
N GLU A 113 22.60 0.54 14.48
CA GLU A 113 21.70 -0.52 14.94
C GLU A 113 22.34 -1.90 14.75
N ALA A 114 22.36 -2.69 15.83
CA ALA A 114 22.87 -4.05 15.79
C ALA A 114 22.00 -4.93 14.88
N GLY A 115 22.63 -5.66 13.97
CA GLY A 115 21.95 -6.60 13.06
C GLY A 115 21.20 -5.97 11.88
N LEU A 116 21.05 -4.63 11.82
CA LEU A 116 20.35 -3.99 10.71
C LEU A 116 21.10 -4.23 9.38
N LEU A 117 22.42 -4.07 9.35
CA LEU A 117 23.21 -4.27 8.13
C LEU A 117 23.21 -5.74 7.68
N ASP A 118 23.17 -6.70 8.62
CA ASP A 118 23.01 -8.12 8.32
C ASP A 118 21.66 -8.42 7.65
N ARG A 119 20.57 -7.84 8.18
CA ARG A 119 19.23 -7.97 7.59
C ARG A 119 19.17 -7.35 6.20
N VAL A 120 19.72 -6.14 6.03
CA VAL A 120 19.80 -5.45 4.74
C VAL A 120 20.61 -6.28 3.73
N GLN A 121 21.76 -6.82 4.13
CA GLN A 121 22.56 -7.70 3.27
C GLN A 121 21.77 -8.95 2.83
N ALA A 122 21.11 -9.62 3.78
CA ALA A 122 20.35 -10.84 3.51
C ALA A 122 19.18 -10.58 2.53
N GLU A 123 18.45 -9.48 2.72
CA GLU A 123 17.33 -9.11 1.85
C GLU A 123 17.80 -8.68 0.46
N LEU A 124 18.88 -7.91 0.37
CA LEU A 124 19.47 -7.55 -0.92
C LEU A 124 19.99 -8.78 -1.66
N ALA A 125 20.66 -9.72 -0.99
CA ALA A 125 21.11 -10.96 -1.61
C ALA A 125 19.94 -11.81 -2.13
N ALA A 126 18.82 -11.85 -1.42
CA ALA A 126 17.63 -12.59 -1.81
C ALA A 126 16.87 -11.95 -2.99
N ARG A 127 16.89 -10.61 -3.09
CA ARG A 127 16.07 -9.84 -4.05
C ARG A 127 16.86 -9.36 -5.26
N GLN A 128 18.15 -9.13 -5.09
CA GLN A 128 19.09 -8.61 -6.06
C GLN A 128 20.38 -9.46 -6.06
N PRO A 129 20.32 -10.74 -6.45
CA PRO A 129 21.48 -11.65 -6.36
C PRO A 129 22.68 -11.23 -7.24
N ALA A 130 22.46 -10.39 -8.25
CA ALA A 130 23.53 -9.82 -9.06
C ALA A 130 24.31 -8.69 -8.36
N VAL A 131 23.73 -8.12 -7.30
CA VAL A 131 24.32 -7.03 -6.53
C VAL A 131 25.23 -7.61 -5.45
N SER A 132 26.48 -7.16 -5.44
CA SER A 132 27.43 -7.59 -4.42
C SER A 132 27.18 -6.84 -3.12
N ALA A 133 26.85 -7.56 -2.05
CA ALA A 133 26.67 -7.02 -0.72
C ALA A 133 27.62 -7.75 0.25
N ARG A 134 28.59 -7.03 0.83
CA ARG A 134 29.61 -7.59 1.73
C ARG A 134 29.62 -6.84 3.04
N LEU A 135 29.42 -7.55 4.15
CA LEU A 135 29.70 -7.00 5.48
C LEU A 135 31.21 -6.90 5.69
N LEU A 136 31.64 -5.74 6.16
CA LEU A 136 33.02 -5.39 6.48
C LEU A 136 33.09 -4.90 7.93
N GLN A 137 34.29 -4.92 8.48
CA GLN A 137 34.61 -4.28 9.75
C GLN A 137 35.56 -3.10 9.47
N ASP A 138 35.15 -1.89 9.87
CA ASP A 138 35.96 -0.68 9.80
C ASP A 138 36.25 -0.18 11.22
N GLY A 139 37.34 -0.70 11.79
CA GLY A 139 37.58 -0.66 13.23
C GLY A 139 36.57 -1.53 13.97
N ASP A 140 35.88 -0.94 14.97
CA ASP A 140 34.83 -1.61 15.75
C ASP A 140 33.41 -1.41 15.15
N ARG A 141 33.30 -0.84 13.94
CA ARG A 141 32.01 -0.52 13.33
C ARG A 141 31.73 -1.44 12.13
N PRO A 142 30.56 -2.11 12.10
CA PRO A 142 30.16 -2.86 10.92
C PRO A 142 29.81 -1.90 9.79
N LEU A 143 30.25 -2.24 8.57
CA LEU A 143 29.88 -1.56 7.34
C LEU A 143 29.32 -2.56 6.34
N LEU A 144 28.40 -2.12 5.50
CA LEU A 144 27.92 -2.87 4.35
C LEU A 144 28.47 -2.22 3.08
N ALA A 145 29.39 -2.92 2.40
CA ALA A 145 29.81 -2.55 1.06
C ALA A 145 28.84 -3.11 0.03
N LEU A 146 28.26 -2.21 -0.77
CA LEU A 146 27.23 -2.49 -1.75
C LEU A 146 27.70 -2.07 -3.15
N GLY A 147 27.88 -3.05 -4.03
CA GLY A 147 28.30 -2.82 -5.41
C GLY A 147 27.10 -2.46 -6.28
N GLY A 148 27.17 -1.31 -6.96
CA GLY A 148 26.17 -0.90 -7.94
C GLY A 148 25.91 0.58 -7.91
N ASP A 149 24.78 0.97 -8.50
CA ASP A 149 24.22 2.31 -8.36
C ASP A 149 23.24 2.33 -7.17
N LEU A 150 23.51 3.22 -6.20
CA LEU A 150 22.70 3.32 -5.00
C LEU A 150 21.29 3.83 -5.31
N GLU A 151 21.13 4.75 -6.28
CA GLU A 151 19.83 5.31 -6.65
C GLU A 151 18.85 4.25 -7.17
N SER A 152 19.37 3.26 -7.90
CA SER A 152 18.60 2.12 -8.37
C SER A 152 18.19 1.15 -7.26
N LEU A 153 18.99 1.07 -6.19
CA LEU A 153 18.79 0.11 -5.09
C LEU A 153 17.93 0.65 -3.95
N VAL A 154 17.88 1.97 -3.78
CA VAL A 154 17.25 2.57 -2.60
C VAL A 154 15.76 2.34 -2.48
N ARG A 155 15.10 1.87 -3.54
CA ARG A 155 13.65 1.63 -3.58
C ARG A 155 13.26 0.17 -3.39
N VAL A 156 14.22 -0.76 -3.43
CA VAL A 156 13.94 -2.19 -3.26
C VAL A 156 13.42 -2.43 -1.84
N GLY A 157 12.31 -3.16 -1.71
CA GLY A 157 11.78 -3.58 -0.41
C GLY A 157 12.76 -4.51 0.31
N LEU A 158 13.00 -4.26 1.60
CA LEU A 158 13.95 -4.96 2.46
C LEU A 158 13.24 -5.68 3.62
N GLY A 159 11.99 -6.09 3.39
CA GLY A 159 11.15 -6.71 4.41
C GLY A 159 10.69 -5.72 5.48
N PHE A 160 10.04 -6.24 6.51
CA PHE A 160 9.45 -5.44 7.58
C PHE A 160 10.36 -5.43 8.81
N ASP A 161 10.36 -4.30 9.52
CA ASP A 161 11.12 -4.14 10.75
C ASP A 161 10.43 -4.87 11.91
N PRO A 162 11.06 -5.90 12.52
CA PRO A 162 10.46 -6.62 13.64
C PRO A 162 10.21 -5.74 14.87
N ASP A 163 11.02 -4.70 15.09
CA ASP A 163 10.85 -3.82 16.25
C ASP A 163 9.58 -2.97 16.11
N LEU A 164 9.22 -2.58 14.88
CA LEU A 164 7.95 -1.88 14.62
C LEU A 164 6.74 -2.79 14.82
N VAL A 165 6.87 -4.07 14.49
CA VAL A 165 5.84 -5.07 14.78
C VAL A 165 5.65 -5.15 16.29
N HIS A 166 6.71 -5.41 17.04
CA HIS A 166 6.66 -5.49 18.51
C HIS A 166 6.12 -4.21 19.16
N LEU A 167 6.48 -3.04 18.63
CA LEU A 167 5.94 -1.76 19.07
C LEU A 167 4.42 -1.68 18.91
N ALA A 168 3.89 -2.07 17.74
CA ALA A 168 2.45 -2.13 17.51
C ALA A 168 1.77 -3.10 18.50
N GLU A 169 2.33 -4.30 18.66
CA GLU A 169 1.78 -5.33 19.54
C GLU A 169 1.74 -4.87 21.00
N HIS A 170 2.83 -4.26 21.48
CA HIS A 170 2.92 -3.70 22.84
C HIS A 170 1.92 -2.56 23.08
N ALA A 171 1.62 -1.76 22.07
CA ALA A 171 0.60 -0.71 22.15
C ALA A 171 -0.85 -1.23 22.08
N GLY A 172 -1.05 -2.53 21.81
CA GLY A 172 -2.38 -3.13 21.62
C GLY A 172 -2.95 -2.94 20.21
N LEU A 173 -2.10 -2.55 19.24
CA LEU A 173 -2.46 -2.28 17.85
C LEU A 173 -2.10 -3.47 16.97
N GLN A 174 -2.94 -3.75 15.98
CA GLN A 174 -2.68 -4.78 14.99
C GLN A 174 -1.69 -4.28 13.92
N PRO A 175 -0.61 -5.03 13.62
CA PRO A 175 0.27 -4.72 12.51
C PRO A 175 -0.49 -4.74 11.17
N LEU A 176 -0.41 -3.66 10.40
CA LEU A 176 -0.92 -3.56 9.03
C LEU A 176 0.26 -3.43 8.04
N PRO A 177 0.82 -4.54 7.52
CA PRO A 177 1.91 -4.50 6.55
C PRO A 177 1.58 -3.64 5.34
N ARG A 178 2.52 -2.76 4.97
CA ARG A 178 2.49 -1.97 3.74
C ARG A 178 3.69 -2.28 2.83
N PRO A 179 3.61 -3.35 2.03
CA PRO A 179 4.62 -3.64 1.02
C PRO A 179 4.84 -2.48 0.06
N VAL A 180 6.09 -2.27 -0.34
CA VAL A 180 6.44 -1.27 -1.35
C VAL A 180 6.44 -1.88 -2.74
N SER A 181 6.01 -1.10 -3.72
CA SER A 181 6.18 -1.44 -5.13
C SER A 181 7.51 -0.90 -5.64
N TYR A 182 8.24 -1.72 -6.37
CA TYR A 182 9.53 -1.35 -6.95
C TYR A 182 9.70 -1.96 -8.35
N PRO A 183 10.63 -1.43 -9.17
CA PRO A 183 10.87 -1.91 -10.53
C PRO A 183 11.36 -3.37 -10.58
N TRP A 184 10.98 -4.07 -11.65
CA TRP A 184 11.41 -5.44 -11.96
C TRP A 184 11.28 -6.44 -10.80
N PRO A 185 10.12 -6.53 -10.13
CA PRO A 185 9.91 -7.62 -9.21
C PRO A 185 9.94 -8.94 -9.97
N THR A 186 10.28 -10.02 -9.28
CA THR A 186 10.14 -11.40 -9.75
C THR A 186 9.08 -12.14 -8.94
N ALA A 187 8.55 -13.24 -9.46
CA ALA A 187 7.63 -14.11 -8.72
C ALA A 187 8.17 -14.50 -7.33
N ALA A 188 9.46 -14.82 -7.23
CA ALA A 188 10.11 -15.18 -5.97
C ALA A 188 10.16 -14.00 -4.97
N THR A 189 10.44 -12.79 -5.45
CA THR A 189 10.48 -11.60 -4.59
C THR A 189 9.08 -11.13 -4.15
N ILE A 190 8.06 -11.29 -5.01
CA ILE A 190 6.66 -11.07 -4.66
C ILE A 190 6.24 -12.04 -3.56
N GLU A 191 6.54 -13.32 -3.77
CA GLU A 191 6.28 -14.37 -2.80
C GLU A 191 6.93 -14.08 -1.46
N ARG A 192 8.21 -13.69 -1.47
CA ARG A 192 8.96 -13.35 -0.26
C ARG A 192 8.30 -12.20 0.50
N THR A 193 8.00 -11.08 -0.18
CA THR A 193 7.39 -9.91 0.46
C THR A 193 6.02 -10.25 1.06
N LEU A 194 5.18 -11.02 0.37
CA LEU A 194 3.85 -11.36 0.86
C LEU A 194 3.86 -12.44 1.94
N ALA A 195 4.81 -13.38 1.91
CA ALA A 195 5.05 -14.29 3.02
C ALA A 195 5.45 -13.52 4.28
N GLN A 196 6.41 -12.60 4.17
CA GLN A 196 6.84 -11.74 5.28
C GLN A 196 5.69 -10.88 5.83
N ALA A 197 4.88 -10.28 4.95
CA ALA A 197 3.69 -9.53 5.35
C ALA A 197 2.70 -10.41 6.13
N ALA A 198 2.48 -11.64 5.68
CA ALA A 198 1.59 -12.58 6.35
C ALA A 198 2.15 -13.03 7.71
N ASP A 199 3.45 -13.22 7.83
CA ASP A 199 4.09 -13.61 9.09
C ASP A 199 3.89 -12.53 10.16
N ILE A 200 4.15 -11.26 9.84
CA ILE A 200 4.00 -10.17 10.82
C ILE A 200 2.55 -9.83 11.16
N ALA A 201 1.61 -10.07 10.24
CA ALA A 201 0.21 -9.81 10.52
C ALA A 201 -0.47 -11.00 11.25
N LYS A 202 0.10 -12.21 11.19
CA LYS A 202 -0.36 -13.39 11.94
C LYS A 202 0.23 -13.47 13.36
N SER A 203 1.39 -12.86 13.63
CA SER A 203 2.04 -12.92 14.95
C SER A 203 1.14 -12.39 16.07
N TYR A 204 0.36 -11.35 15.78
CA TYR A 204 -0.49 -10.70 16.78
C TYR A 204 -1.80 -11.45 17.07
N SER A 205 -2.38 -12.15 16.09
CA SER A 205 -3.58 -12.95 16.32
C SER A 205 -3.84 -13.97 15.22
N ASN A 206 -4.65 -14.99 15.53
CA ASN A 206 -5.19 -15.96 14.55
C ASN A 206 -6.19 -15.33 13.54
N ALA A 207 -6.18 -14.02 13.34
CA ALA A 207 -7.00 -13.32 12.35
C ALA A 207 -6.38 -13.46 10.95
N PRO A 208 -7.19 -13.39 9.87
CA PRO A 208 -6.65 -13.18 8.54
C PRO A 208 -5.94 -11.83 8.47
N ALA A 209 -4.70 -11.88 8.00
CA ALA A 209 -3.78 -10.75 7.92
C ALA A 209 -4.23 -9.77 6.83
N ILE A 210 -4.42 -8.49 7.18
CA ILE A 210 -4.72 -7.44 6.20
C ILE A 210 -3.40 -6.92 5.63
N VAL A 211 -3.35 -6.68 4.33
CA VAL A 211 -2.20 -6.02 3.67
C VAL A 211 -2.68 -4.82 2.87
N ALA A 212 -1.97 -3.71 3.01
CA ALA A 212 -2.28 -2.45 2.34
C ALA A 212 -1.03 -1.92 1.64
N PHE A 213 -0.88 -2.14 0.33
CA PHE A 213 0.29 -1.66 -0.42
C PHE A 213 0.54 -0.17 -0.18
N GLN A 214 1.82 0.21 -0.06
CA GLN A 214 2.22 1.59 0.17
C GLN A 214 1.76 2.48 -0.99
N GLY A 215 0.94 3.49 -0.67
CA GLY A 215 0.38 4.44 -1.62
C GLY A 215 1.33 5.60 -1.95
N GLU A 216 0.84 6.56 -2.74
CA GLU A 216 1.53 7.80 -3.08
C GLU A 216 1.74 8.68 -1.83
N GLY A 217 2.91 9.34 -1.70
CA GLY A 217 3.14 10.39 -0.68
C GLY A 217 4.34 10.18 0.26
N ALA A 218 5.01 9.03 0.26
CA ALA A 218 6.27 8.86 1.00
C ALA A 218 7.47 9.38 0.16
N PRO A 219 8.44 10.09 0.76
CA PRO A 219 9.62 10.59 0.04
C PRO A 219 10.34 9.46 -0.71
N GLY A 220 10.48 9.58 -2.03
CA GLY A 220 11.16 8.57 -2.87
C GLY A 220 10.28 7.43 -3.40
N HIS A 221 8.96 7.47 -3.19
CA HIS A 221 8.03 6.42 -3.65
C HIS A 221 7.19 6.84 -4.86
N PRO A 222 7.26 6.13 -6.00
CA PRO A 222 6.21 6.15 -7.01
C PRO A 222 5.11 5.19 -6.54
N GLY A 223 4.27 5.63 -5.60
CA GLY A 223 3.13 4.87 -5.09
C GLY A 223 2.01 4.63 -6.13
N GLU A 224 2.38 4.52 -7.41
CA GLU A 224 1.48 4.50 -8.56
C GLU A 224 1.09 3.09 -8.98
N LEU A 225 1.81 2.04 -8.57
CA LEU A 225 1.59 0.66 -9.03
C LEU A 225 1.45 -0.28 -7.83
N ILE A 226 0.66 -1.33 -7.96
CA ILE A 226 0.76 -2.50 -7.07
C ILE A 226 1.99 -3.35 -7.44
N LEU A 227 2.58 -3.99 -6.44
CA LEU A 227 3.69 -4.92 -6.64
C LEU A 227 3.30 -6.02 -7.64
N GLY A 228 4.09 -6.17 -8.71
CA GLY A 228 3.81 -7.12 -9.78
C GLY A 228 2.77 -6.63 -10.82
N HIS A 229 2.45 -5.34 -10.85
CA HIS A 229 1.57 -4.74 -11.86
C HIS A 229 1.90 -5.22 -13.29
N GLU A 230 0.86 -5.36 -14.12
CA GLU A 230 0.90 -6.00 -15.45
C GLU A 230 1.37 -7.46 -15.41
N MET A 231 2.65 -7.68 -15.67
CA MET A 231 3.18 -8.99 -16.08
C MET A 231 3.16 -10.03 -14.97
N LEU A 232 3.16 -9.62 -13.69
CA LEU A 232 3.25 -10.54 -12.54
C LEU A 232 2.04 -10.46 -11.61
N MET A 233 0.90 -9.98 -12.14
CA MET A 233 -0.28 -9.73 -11.32
C MET A 233 -0.90 -11.03 -10.81
N HIS A 234 -0.82 -12.11 -11.60
CA HIS A 234 -1.30 -13.43 -11.21
C HIS A 234 -0.47 -14.01 -10.05
N GLU A 235 0.83 -13.76 -10.04
CA GLU A 235 1.76 -14.15 -8.99
C GLU A 235 1.44 -13.41 -7.69
N THR A 236 1.15 -12.11 -7.76
CA THR A 236 0.70 -11.31 -6.61
C THR A 236 -0.62 -11.83 -6.06
N ILE A 237 -1.62 -12.07 -6.91
CA ILE A 237 -2.92 -12.64 -6.49
C ILE A 237 -2.73 -14.03 -5.87
N GLY A 238 -1.95 -14.89 -6.52
CA GLY A 238 -1.68 -16.25 -6.04
C GLY A 238 -0.94 -16.27 -4.71
N ALA A 239 0.01 -15.36 -4.48
CA ALA A 239 0.70 -15.21 -3.21
C ALA A 239 -0.25 -14.69 -2.11
N LEU A 240 -1.10 -13.68 -2.40
CA LEU A 240 -2.12 -13.20 -1.47
C LEU A 240 -3.07 -14.33 -1.03
N GLN A 241 -3.54 -15.15 -1.99
CA GLN A 241 -4.40 -16.31 -1.70
C GLN A 241 -3.69 -17.38 -0.89
N ARG A 242 -2.47 -17.77 -1.28
CA ARG A 242 -1.68 -18.81 -0.58
C ARG A 242 -1.39 -18.45 0.86
N HIS A 243 -1.13 -17.17 1.12
CA HIS A 243 -0.83 -16.68 2.47
C HIS A 243 -2.06 -16.29 3.28
N GLY A 244 -3.26 -16.33 2.69
CA GLY A 244 -4.52 -15.98 3.35
C GLY A 244 -4.63 -14.49 3.69
N LEU A 245 -4.01 -13.64 2.86
CA LEU A 245 -4.01 -12.19 3.05
C LEU A 245 -5.31 -11.56 2.54
N VAL A 246 -5.90 -10.68 3.34
CA VAL A 246 -7.01 -9.82 2.94
C VAL A 246 -6.44 -8.54 2.35
N PHE A 247 -6.77 -8.26 1.10
CA PHE A 247 -6.25 -7.08 0.40
C PHE A 247 -7.06 -5.82 0.75
N ALA A 248 -6.38 -4.78 1.21
CA ALA A 248 -6.97 -3.45 1.39
C ALA A 248 -7.03 -2.69 0.05
N TYR A 249 -8.24 -2.54 -0.47
CA TYR A 249 -8.53 -1.84 -1.72
C TYR A 249 -8.97 -0.41 -1.44
N PHE A 250 -8.14 0.56 -1.83
CA PHE A 250 -8.40 1.99 -1.64
C PHE A 250 -9.35 2.57 -2.70
N ALA A 251 -10.63 2.19 -2.62
CA ALA A 251 -11.62 2.37 -3.70
C ALA A 251 -11.84 3.82 -4.18
N GLU A 252 -11.68 4.81 -3.29
CA GLU A 252 -11.89 6.23 -3.61
C GLU A 252 -10.59 6.93 -4.05
N SER A 253 -9.45 6.23 -3.91
CA SER A 253 -8.12 6.77 -4.15
C SER A 253 -7.58 6.05 -5.40
N ARG A 254 -7.75 6.64 -6.59
CA ARG A 254 -7.29 6.02 -7.86
C ARG A 254 -5.76 6.09 -8.04
N HIS A 255 -5.00 6.02 -6.95
CA HIS A 255 -3.57 6.30 -6.95
C HIS A 255 -2.73 5.06 -7.34
N GLN A 256 -3.25 3.84 -7.17
CA GLN A 256 -2.50 2.61 -7.48
C GLN A 256 -3.07 1.86 -8.68
N ARG A 257 -2.38 1.91 -9.82
CA ARG A 257 -2.71 1.12 -11.01
C ARG A 257 -2.64 -0.38 -10.70
N GLY A 258 -3.65 -1.11 -11.17
CA GLY A 258 -3.81 -2.57 -11.00
C GLY A 258 -4.59 -2.99 -9.77
N ASP A 259 -4.87 -2.08 -8.83
CA ASP A 259 -5.61 -2.35 -7.60
C ASP A 259 -7.00 -2.96 -7.81
N TRP A 260 -7.73 -2.47 -8.80
CA TRP A 260 -9.06 -2.94 -9.12
C TRP A 260 -9.05 -4.39 -9.61
N PHE A 261 -8.06 -4.77 -10.42
CA PHE A 261 -7.97 -6.14 -10.93
C PHE A 261 -7.63 -7.12 -9.81
N VAL A 262 -6.70 -6.75 -8.92
CA VAL A 262 -6.36 -7.54 -7.73
C VAL A 262 -7.59 -7.68 -6.83
N ALA A 263 -8.28 -6.57 -6.52
CA ALA A 263 -9.50 -6.58 -5.71
C ALA A 263 -10.60 -7.47 -6.32
N LYS A 264 -10.86 -7.33 -7.62
CA LYS A 264 -11.86 -8.15 -8.32
C LYS A 264 -11.52 -9.64 -8.26
N SER A 265 -10.24 -9.99 -8.41
CA SER A 265 -9.77 -11.39 -8.43
C SER A 265 -9.75 -12.03 -7.05
N LEU A 266 -9.61 -11.23 -5.99
CA LEU A 266 -9.55 -11.71 -4.61
C LEU A 266 -10.91 -11.75 -3.92
N ALA A 267 -11.97 -11.17 -4.50
CA ALA A 267 -13.31 -11.21 -3.91
C ALA A 267 -13.69 -12.66 -3.53
N PRO A 268 -14.07 -12.95 -2.27
CA PRO A 268 -14.48 -12.02 -1.22
C PRO A 268 -13.39 -11.44 -0.30
N ASN A 269 -12.13 -11.85 -0.43
CA ASN A 269 -11.03 -11.54 0.49
C ASN A 269 -10.43 -10.14 0.25
N VAL A 270 -11.29 -9.12 0.28
CA VAL A 270 -10.94 -7.73 0.05
C VAL A 270 -11.66 -6.85 1.07
N ILE A 271 -10.94 -5.84 1.57
CA ILE A 271 -11.49 -4.80 2.41
C ILE A 271 -11.49 -3.46 1.69
N LEU A 272 -12.62 -2.74 1.72
CA LEU A 272 -12.68 -1.37 1.23
C LEU A 272 -11.98 -0.45 2.23
N ALA A 273 -10.91 0.17 1.78
CA ALA A 273 -10.08 1.08 2.55
C ALA A 273 -10.18 2.50 1.99
N HIS A 274 -9.87 3.48 2.84
CA HIS A 274 -9.61 4.84 2.40
C HIS A 274 -8.50 5.45 3.24
N GLU A 275 -7.82 6.43 2.66
CA GLU A 275 -6.77 7.23 3.27
C GLU A 275 -6.98 8.67 2.79
N PHE A 276 -7.03 9.62 3.72
CA PHE A 276 -6.95 11.03 3.36
C PHE A 276 -5.48 11.43 3.29
N THR A 277 -5.05 11.96 2.15
CA THR A 277 -3.69 12.46 1.97
C THR A 277 -3.52 13.82 2.66
N GLN A 278 -2.28 14.20 2.99
CA GLN A 278 -1.98 15.54 3.53
C GLN A 278 -2.65 16.68 2.73
N PRO A 279 -2.57 16.74 1.38
CA PRO A 279 -3.28 17.76 0.60
C PRO A 279 -4.80 17.77 0.79
N GLN A 280 -5.42 16.60 1.04
CA GLN A 280 -6.86 16.50 1.32
C GLN A 280 -7.24 16.93 2.74
N LEU A 281 -6.32 16.82 3.69
CA LEU A 281 -6.51 17.26 5.07
C LEU A 281 -6.26 18.76 5.26
N VAL A 282 -5.40 19.38 4.45
CA VAL A 282 -5.09 20.83 4.52
C VAL A 282 -6.35 21.73 4.56
N PRO A 283 -7.40 21.51 3.74
CA PRO A 283 -8.61 22.36 3.77
C PRO A 283 -9.66 21.92 4.81
N GLU A 284 -9.41 20.87 5.59
CA GLU A 284 -10.39 20.24 6.49
C GLU A 284 -10.07 20.51 7.96
N ASP A 285 -11.06 20.75 8.80
CA ASP A 285 -10.87 20.63 10.24
C ASP A 285 -11.10 19.17 10.71
N MET A 286 -10.65 18.83 11.92
CA MET A 286 -10.74 17.47 12.47
C MET A 286 -12.17 16.95 12.57
N VAL A 287 -13.15 17.81 12.87
CA VAL A 287 -14.55 17.42 13.03
C VAL A 287 -15.18 17.16 11.67
N SER A 288 -14.90 18.02 10.68
CA SER A 288 -15.32 17.85 9.29
C SER A 288 -14.73 16.58 8.68
N ALA A 289 -13.44 16.32 8.89
CA ALA A 289 -12.78 15.08 8.49
C ALA A 289 -13.40 13.84 9.16
N ALA A 290 -13.66 13.90 10.48
CA ALA A 290 -14.33 12.81 11.20
C ALA A 290 -15.75 12.53 10.66
N HIS A 291 -16.52 13.57 10.34
CA HIS A 291 -17.83 13.41 9.70
C HIS A 291 -17.72 12.76 8.32
N ARG A 292 -16.72 13.14 7.50
CA ARG A 292 -16.47 12.51 6.20
C ARG A 292 -16.13 11.03 6.32
N TRP A 293 -15.41 10.60 7.35
CA TRP A 293 -15.20 9.17 7.63
C TRP A 293 -16.52 8.42 7.85
N GLY A 294 -17.47 9.02 8.60
CA GLY A 294 -18.82 8.47 8.76
C GLY A 294 -19.55 8.29 7.44
N LEU A 295 -19.53 9.33 6.59
CA LEU A 295 -20.12 9.27 5.25
C LEU A 295 -19.48 8.19 4.37
N LEU A 296 -18.15 8.08 4.37
CA LEU A 296 -17.43 7.03 3.63
C LEU A 296 -17.80 5.63 4.13
N ALA A 297 -17.90 5.44 5.44
CA ALA A 297 -18.28 4.15 6.00
C ALA A 297 -19.75 3.79 5.66
N ARG A 298 -20.67 4.77 5.75
CA ARG A 298 -22.10 4.56 5.49
C ARG A 298 -22.43 4.42 4.01
N GLU A 299 -21.93 5.33 3.18
CA GLU A 299 -22.34 5.48 1.77
C GLU A 299 -21.45 4.69 0.81
N ARG A 300 -20.16 4.56 1.12
CA ARG A 300 -19.17 3.86 0.28
C ARG A 300 -18.78 2.49 0.81
N GLY A 301 -19.20 2.14 2.03
CA GLY A 301 -18.88 0.86 2.64
C GLY A 301 -17.41 0.75 3.05
N ILE A 302 -16.71 1.86 3.29
CA ILE A 302 -15.33 1.83 3.80
C ILE A 302 -15.31 1.14 5.17
N ARG A 303 -14.37 0.21 5.36
CA ARG A 303 -14.21 -0.61 6.58
C ARG A 303 -12.79 -0.58 7.14
N LEU A 304 -11.84 0.02 6.43
CA LEU A 304 -10.53 0.36 6.94
C LEU A 304 -10.27 1.84 6.70
N ALA A 305 -10.21 2.62 7.77
CA ALA A 305 -9.79 4.01 7.74
C ALA A 305 -8.30 4.09 8.05
N VAL A 306 -7.47 4.49 7.09
CA VAL A 306 -6.05 4.76 7.32
C VAL A 306 -5.89 6.26 7.57
N LEU A 307 -5.47 6.62 8.77
CA LEU A 307 -5.42 7.99 9.25
C LEU A 307 -3.99 8.53 9.13
N GLN A 308 -3.86 9.58 8.34
CA GLN A 308 -2.75 10.53 8.40
C GLN A 308 -3.03 11.60 9.46
N MET A 309 -1.97 12.15 10.06
CA MET A 309 -2.09 13.14 11.15
C MET A 309 -2.11 14.56 10.60
N PHE A 310 -2.87 15.46 11.22
CA PHE A 310 -2.87 16.89 10.86
C PHE A 310 -1.54 17.57 11.26
N LYS A 311 -0.88 18.26 10.32
CA LYS A 311 0.48 18.82 10.56
C LYS A 311 0.58 20.35 10.68
N VAL A 312 -0.35 21.13 10.13
CA VAL A 312 -0.15 22.59 9.98
C VAL A 312 -1.37 23.44 10.30
N VAL A 313 -2.47 23.30 9.55
CA VAL A 313 -3.55 24.32 9.54
C VAL A 313 -4.57 24.14 10.66
N HIS A 314 -4.87 22.88 11.00
CA HIS A 314 -5.96 22.54 11.92
C HIS A 314 -5.52 21.76 13.16
N ALA A 315 -4.21 21.49 13.29
CA ALA A 315 -3.60 21.03 14.53
C ALA A 315 -2.98 22.22 15.24
N THR A 316 -3.55 22.59 16.39
CA THR A 316 -2.97 23.60 17.29
C THR A 316 -1.81 23.04 18.09
N THR A 317 -1.83 21.71 18.31
CA THR A 317 -0.75 20.97 18.95
C THR A 317 -0.52 19.63 18.23
N PRO A 318 0.71 19.08 18.25
CA PRO A 318 0.97 17.74 17.70
C PRO A 318 0.20 16.61 18.40
N ARG A 319 -0.37 16.86 19.59
CA ARG A 319 -1.19 15.90 20.35
C ARG A 319 -2.67 15.94 19.96
N ASP A 320 -3.08 16.89 19.12
CA ASP A 320 -4.45 16.95 18.62
C ASP A 320 -4.82 15.72 17.76
N CYS A 321 -3.83 14.92 17.34
CA CYS A 321 -4.04 13.60 16.74
C CYS A 321 -4.90 12.67 17.61
N VAL A 322 -4.75 12.71 18.94
CA VAL A 322 -5.56 11.89 19.86
C VAL A 322 -7.03 12.31 19.79
N ASN A 323 -7.30 13.62 19.78
CA ASN A 323 -8.65 14.17 19.63
C ASN A 323 -9.25 13.82 18.27
N TYR A 324 -8.44 13.86 17.21
CA TYR A 324 -8.87 13.48 15.86
C TYR A 324 -9.26 12.00 15.81
N VAL A 325 -8.41 11.09 16.30
CA VAL A 325 -8.73 9.66 16.35
C VAL A 325 -9.99 9.39 17.17
N ALA A 326 -10.13 10.03 18.34
CA ALA A 326 -11.32 9.91 19.17
C ALA A 326 -12.58 10.41 18.46
N ALA A 327 -12.50 11.52 17.73
CA ALA A 327 -13.63 12.05 16.95
C ALA A 327 -14.03 11.11 15.81
N VAL A 328 -13.06 10.52 15.10
CA VAL A 328 -13.32 9.51 14.06
C VAL A 328 -13.98 8.27 14.67
N ALA A 329 -13.44 7.77 15.78
CA ALA A 329 -14.01 6.64 16.51
C ALA A 329 -15.45 6.90 16.98
N ASP A 330 -15.73 8.08 17.56
CA ASP A 330 -17.08 8.49 17.98
C ASP A 330 -18.06 8.51 16.81
N VAL A 331 -17.70 9.12 15.68
CA VAL A 331 -18.57 9.16 14.49
C VAL A 331 -18.86 7.74 14.00
N LEU A 332 -17.84 6.91 13.85
CA LEU A 332 -18.01 5.55 13.34
C LEU A 332 -18.84 4.66 14.28
N VAL A 333 -18.62 4.75 15.59
CA VAL A 333 -19.29 3.89 16.57
C VAL A 333 -20.67 4.44 16.97
N ASN A 334 -20.71 5.68 17.43
CA ASN A 334 -21.91 6.23 18.07
C ASN A 334 -22.89 6.82 17.06
N ARG A 335 -22.42 7.35 15.92
CA ARG A 335 -23.30 7.89 14.87
C ARG A 335 -23.65 6.85 13.81
N GLU A 336 -22.66 6.13 13.30
CA GLU A 336 -22.87 5.13 12.24
C GLU A 336 -23.20 3.73 12.78
N GLY A 337 -23.10 3.51 14.09
CA GLY A 337 -23.47 2.24 14.73
C GLY A 337 -22.51 1.09 14.43
N LEU A 338 -21.29 1.39 13.98
CA LEU A 338 -20.25 0.40 13.70
C LEU A 338 -19.57 -0.04 15.01
N ARG A 339 -18.78 -1.09 14.91
CA ARG A 339 -17.97 -1.64 16.00
C ARG A 339 -16.51 -1.52 15.59
N LEU A 340 -15.69 -0.95 16.46
CA LEU A 340 -14.25 -0.99 16.26
C LEU A 340 -13.78 -2.44 16.36
N SER A 341 -12.99 -2.86 15.38
CA SER A 341 -12.46 -4.21 15.33
C SER A 341 -11.13 -4.19 14.60
N GLY A 342 -10.19 -5.00 15.10
CA GLY A 342 -9.03 -5.42 14.31
C GLY A 342 -9.43 -6.22 13.05
N ARG A 343 -10.67 -6.70 13.01
CA ARG A 343 -11.22 -7.52 11.92
C ARG A 343 -12.44 -6.84 11.33
N PRO A 344 -12.31 -6.10 10.23
CA PRO A 344 -13.46 -5.67 9.49
C PRO A 344 -13.93 -6.88 8.70
N THR A 345 -14.98 -7.55 9.19
CA THR A 345 -15.58 -8.66 8.47
C THR A 345 -16.24 -8.08 7.24
N LEU A 346 -15.62 -8.23 6.07
CA LEU A 346 -16.26 -7.98 4.79
C LEU A 346 -16.70 -9.32 4.23
N ARG A 347 -18.01 -9.58 4.28
CA ARG A 347 -18.60 -10.63 3.44
C ARG A 347 -19.28 -9.91 2.28
N PRO A 348 -18.82 -10.06 1.02
CA PRO A 348 -19.55 -9.51 -0.09
C PRO A 348 -20.91 -10.20 -0.20
N ALA A 349 -21.88 -9.48 -0.76
CA ALA A 349 -23.11 -10.11 -1.21
C ALA A 349 -22.77 -11.12 -2.32
N PRO A 350 -23.40 -12.30 -2.35
CA PRO A 350 -23.27 -13.18 -3.51
C PRO A 350 -23.79 -12.42 -4.73
N VAL A 351 -22.89 -12.10 -5.66
CA VAL A 351 -23.25 -11.56 -6.96
C VAL A 351 -23.97 -12.69 -7.69
N HIS A 352 -25.29 -12.56 -7.87
CA HIS A 352 -26.03 -13.43 -8.78
C HIS A 352 -25.58 -13.09 -10.21
N HIS A 353 -24.58 -13.80 -10.71
CA HIS A 353 -24.31 -13.83 -12.14
C HIS A 353 -25.39 -14.70 -12.80
N SER A 354 -26.50 -14.09 -13.20
CA SER A 354 -27.34 -14.66 -14.23
C SER A 354 -26.67 -14.44 -15.59
N HIS A 355 -25.60 -15.19 -15.89
CA HIS A 355 -25.13 -15.34 -17.26
C HIS A 355 -25.68 -16.64 -17.80
N ASN A 356 -26.87 -16.55 -18.40
CA ASN A 356 -27.34 -17.54 -19.36
C ASN A 356 -27.02 -16.98 -20.75
N HIS A 357 -25.81 -17.23 -21.24
CA HIS A 357 -25.49 -17.14 -22.66
C HIS A 357 -24.86 -18.46 -23.08
N ASP A 358 -25.76 -19.39 -23.35
CA ASP A 358 -25.53 -20.51 -24.23
C ASP A 358 -25.43 -19.97 -25.66
N HIS A 359 -24.21 -19.81 -26.17
CA HIS A 359 -23.94 -19.74 -27.59
C HIS A 359 -22.76 -20.64 -27.91
N GLY A 360 -23.09 -21.90 -28.16
CA GLY A 360 -22.23 -22.79 -28.92
C GLY A 360 -22.02 -22.24 -30.33
N HIS A 361 -20.80 -21.81 -30.62
CA HIS A 361 -20.33 -21.70 -32.00
C HIS A 361 -19.08 -22.59 -32.15
N HIS A 362 -19.32 -23.75 -32.74
CA HIS A 362 -18.31 -24.60 -33.36
C HIS A 362 -17.61 -23.82 -34.47
N HIS A 363 -16.31 -23.57 -34.33
CA HIS A 363 -15.45 -23.27 -35.47
C HIS A 363 -14.90 -24.58 -36.02
N GLN A 364 -15.42 -25.00 -37.17
CA GLN A 364 -14.79 -25.98 -38.04
C GLN A 364 -13.73 -25.26 -38.87
N HIS A 365 -12.47 -25.67 -38.71
CA HIS A 365 -11.41 -25.37 -39.66
C HIS A 365 -11.43 -26.40 -40.78
N SER A 366 -11.44 -25.93 -42.03
CA SER A 366 -10.87 -26.65 -43.18
C SER A 366 -10.07 -25.66 -44.03
N PRO A 367 -8.86 -26.03 -44.48
CA PRO A 367 -8.03 -25.24 -45.38
C PRO A 367 -8.36 -25.57 -46.84
N ASP A 368 -8.24 -24.61 -47.76
CA ASP A 368 -7.49 -24.77 -49.03
C ASP A 368 -7.58 -23.52 -49.92
N ARG A 369 -6.52 -23.31 -50.73
CA ARG A 369 -6.37 -22.39 -51.89
C ARG A 369 -6.19 -20.90 -51.56
N GLY A 370 -5.06 -20.25 -51.82
CA GLY A 370 -4.10 -20.41 -52.91
C GLY A 370 -4.46 -19.43 -54.02
N HIS A 371 -3.79 -18.28 -54.08
CA HIS A 371 -3.60 -17.48 -55.29
C HIS A 371 -2.42 -16.53 -55.09
N ASP A 372 -1.40 -16.77 -55.90
CA ASP A 372 -0.32 -15.85 -56.26
C ASP A 372 -0.89 -14.53 -56.77
N HIS A 373 -0.18 -13.44 -56.54
CA HIS A 373 0.16 -12.48 -57.59
C HIS A 373 1.33 -11.62 -57.14
N ASP A 374 2.41 -11.75 -57.89
CA ASP A 374 3.52 -10.81 -58.03
C ASP A 374 3.00 -9.39 -58.31
N HIS A 375 3.69 -8.38 -57.77
CA HIS A 375 4.18 -7.27 -58.58
C HIS A 375 5.30 -6.55 -57.83
N ASP A 376 6.45 -6.56 -58.48
CA ASP A 376 7.56 -5.64 -58.31
C ASP A 376 7.08 -4.18 -58.30
N ASP A 377 7.71 -3.35 -57.47
CA ASP A 377 8.28 -2.09 -57.96
C ASP A 377 9.38 -1.61 -57.01
N ASP A 378 10.58 -1.74 -57.55
CA ASP A 378 11.85 -1.15 -57.21
C ASP A 378 11.79 0.38 -57.37
N HIS A 379 12.25 1.15 -56.38
CA HIS A 379 12.98 2.41 -56.59
C HIS A 379 13.69 2.82 -55.30
N GLY A 380 15.02 2.83 -55.38
CA GLY A 380 15.93 3.30 -54.34
C GLY A 380 16.29 4.79 -54.41
N ASN A 381 17.48 5.03 -53.85
CA ASN A 381 18.25 6.24 -53.60
C ASN A 381 17.85 7.03 -52.34
N ASP A 382 18.67 7.14 -51.30
CA ASP A 382 20.11 7.45 -51.13
C ASP A 382 20.36 8.93 -50.77
N GLU A 383 21.17 9.05 -49.72
CA GLU A 383 22.20 10.05 -49.43
C GLU A 383 21.84 11.44 -48.87
N ASP A 384 22.35 11.60 -47.64
CA ASP A 384 23.26 12.66 -47.16
C ASP A 384 22.84 14.12 -47.19
N THR A 385 22.93 14.77 -46.02
CA THR A 385 24.02 15.73 -45.78
C THR A 385 24.17 16.19 -44.32
N HIS A 386 25.44 16.34 -43.96
CA HIS A 386 26.08 16.91 -42.78
C HIS A 386 25.58 18.28 -42.26
N GLY A 387 25.92 18.57 -41.00
CA GLY A 387 26.47 19.90 -40.67
C GLY A 387 26.35 20.40 -39.22
N GLN A 388 27.34 20.04 -38.39
CA GLN A 388 28.11 20.89 -37.45
C GLN A 388 27.44 21.90 -36.46
N THR A 389 27.80 21.69 -35.17
CA THR A 389 27.95 22.66 -34.05
C THR A 389 29.02 23.74 -34.33
N PRO A 390 29.07 24.90 -33.62
CA PRO A 390 29.78 24.98 -32.32
C PRO A 390 29.23 26.01 -31.30
N ALA A 391 29.84 25.94 -30.11
CA ALA A 391 29.63 26.70 -28.88
C ALA A 391 30.25 28.12 -28.86
N GLU A 392 29.81 28.96 -27.90
CA GLU A 392 30.61 29.92 -27.07
C GLU A 392 29.61 30.62 -26.10
N VAL A 393 29.72 30.47 -24.77
CA VAL A 393 30.57 31.19 -23.79
C VAL A 393 30.35 32.71 -23.78
N GLU A 394 29.67 33.24 -22.76
CA GLU A 394 30.20 34.38 -21.99
C GLU A 394 29.54 34.55 -20.62
N SER A 395 30.40 34.90 -19.66
CA SER A 395 30.14 35.13 -18.24
C SER A 395 29.68 36.55 -17.97
N THR A 396 28.87 36.78 -16.92
CA THR A 396 29.07 37.98 -16.09
C THR A 396 28.58 37.78 -14.66
N GLN A 397 29.51 38.03 -13.74
CA GLN A 397 29.33 38.20 -12.30
C GLN A 397 28.48 39.46 -12.01
N ALA A 398 27.71 39.47 -10.91
CA ALA A 398 27.76 40.53 -9.88
C ALA A 398 26.74 40.33 -8.74
N SER A 399 27.29 40.12 -7.54
CA SER A 399 26.98 40.88 -6.31
C SER A 399 25.61 40.76 -5.63
N LEU A 400 25.60 39.96 -4.55
CA LEU A 400 24.84 40.20 -3.32
C LEU A 400 25.48 41.34 -2.49
N PRO A 401 24.68 42.08 -1.71
CA PRO A 401 25.15 42.58 -0.42
C PRO A 401 24.27 42.10 0.75
N THR A 402 24.98 41.77 1.82
CA THR A 402 24.50 41.43 3.16
C THR A 402 24.19 42.70 3.97
N LEU A 403 23.23 42.58 4.91
CA LEU A 403 23.12 43.28 6.21
C LEU A 403 22.84 44.80 6.24
N PHE A 404 21.68 45.19 6.78
CA PHE A 404 21.51 45.94 8.06
C PHE A 404 20.06 46.44 8.22
N ARG A 405 19.23 45.74 9.01
CA ARG A 405 18.53 46.25 10.21
C ARG A 405 17.65 45.18 10.84
#